data_AF-A0A7W4PME0-F1
#
_entry.id   AF-A0A7W4PME0-F1
#
_cell.length_a   1.000
_cell.length_b   1.000
_cell.length_c   1.000
_cell.angle_alpha   90.00
_cell.angle_beta   90.00
_cell.angle_gamma   90.00
#
_symmetry.space_group_name_H-M   'P 1'
#
loop_
_entity.id
_entity.type
_entity.pdbx_description
1 polymer ?
#
loop_
_entity_poly.entity_id
_entity_poly.type
_entity_poly.pdbx_seq_one_letter_code
_entity_poly.pdbx_strand_id
1 'polypeptide(L)' 'MKRNSSDLALNAARAAARRYGSEAVIFEDLAIGDRFCFAGGSSETICIKIRRKRYSLDGRVCYATATRAVLRAGG' A
#
# COMPACT_ATOMS: atom_id res chain seq x y z
N MET A 1 -2.04 25.53 2.36
CA MET A 1 -1.77 24.69 3.55
C MET A 1 -1.82 23.22 3.13
N LYS A 2 -0.70 22.63 2.69
CA LYS A 2 -0.61 21.24 2.16
C LYS A 2 0.55 20.44 2.78
N ARG A 3 0.93 20.73 4.04
CA ARG A 3 2.12 20.12 4.69
C ARG A 3 1.81 18.85 5.51
N ASN A 4 0.64 18.78 6.17
CA ASN A 4 0.35 17.69 7.11
C ASN A 4 0.21 16.30 6.46
N SER A 5 -0.31 16.21 5.23
CA SER A 5 -0.52 14.91 4.58
C SER A 5 0.80 14.26 4.14
N SER A 6 1.79 15.06 3.75
CA SER A 6 3.11 14.62 3.31
C SER A 6 3.93 14.06 4.47
N ASP A 7 3.93 14.76 5.62
CA ASP A 7 4.65 14.31 6.81
C ASP A 7 4.06 13.02 7.38
N LEU A 8 2.73 12.89 7.35
CA LEU A 8 2.05 11.67 7.77
C LEU A 8 2.41 10.49 6.87
N ALA A 9 2.42 10.68 5.55
CA ALA A 9 2.81 9.66 4.59
C ALA A 9 4.27 9.24 4.78
N LEU A 10 5.19 10.20 4.94
CA LEU A 10 6.60 9.93 5.17
C LEU A 10 6.84 9.14 6.47
N ASN A 11 6.18 9.53 7.56
CA ASN A 11 6.28 8.82 8.83
C ASN A 11 5.69 7.41 8.75
N ALA A 12 4.57 7.24 8.05
CA ALA A 12 3.96 5.93 7.81
C ALA A 12 4.86 5.02 6.96
N ALA A 13 5.48 5.55 5.90
CA ALA A 13 6.44 4.81 5.08
C ALA A 13 7.66 4.37 5.89
N ARG A 14 8.23 5.26 6.72
CA ARG A 14 9.33 4.91 7.63
C ARG A 14 8.92 3.82 8.64
N ALA A 15 7.70 3.91 9.18
CA ALA A 15 7.19 2.91 10.12
C ALA A 15 6.96 1.56 9.43
N ALA A 16 6.44 1.55 8.20
CA ALA A 16 6.27 0.35 7.39
C ALA A 16 7.62 -0.32 7.11
N ALA A 17 8.61 0.45 6.65
CA ALA A 17 9.95 -0.06 6.36
C ALA A 17 10.64 -0.66 7.59
N ARG A 18 10.51 -0.02 8.76
CA ARG A 18 11.06 -0.53 10.03
C ARG A 18 10.41 -1.83 10.48
N ARG A 19 9.11 -2.01 10.21
CA ARG A 19 8.34 -3.16 10.71
C ARG A 19 8.38 -4.36 9.77
N TYR A 20 8.39 -4.11 8.45
CA TYR A 20 8.20 -5.16 7.43
C TYR A 20 9.38 -5.26 6.45
N GLY A 21 10.44 -4.48 6.64
CA GLY A 21 11.63 -4.46 5.78
C GLY A 21 11.62 -3.32 4.76
N SER A 22 12.78 -3.05 4.15
CA SER A 22 13.00 -1.92 3.22
C SER A 22 12.06 -1.90 2.02
N GLU A 23 11.59 -3.08 1.60
CA GLU A 23 10.68 -3.24 0.46
C GLU A 23 9.24 -2.84 0.77
N ALA A 24 8.91 -2.63 2.04
CA ALA A 24 7.59 -2.20 2.45
C ALA A 24 7.36 -0.72 2.16
N VAL A 25 6.29 -0.45 1.42
CA VAL A 25 5.82 0.90 1.11
C VAL A 25 4.42 1.11 1.70
N ILE A 26 3.89 2.33 1.59
CA ILE A 26 2.48 2.59 1.91
C ILE A 26 1.61 2.51 0.66
N PHE A 27 0.33 2.23 0.87
CA PHE A 27 -0.64 2.08 -0.21
C PHE A 27 -0.72 3.32 -1.11
N GLU A 28 -0.57 4.53 -0.57
CA GLU A 28 -0.59 5.78 -1.35
C GLU A 28 0.50 5.81 -2.43
N ASP A 29 1.67 5.21 -2.17
CA ASP A 29 2.85 5.21 -3.05
C ASP A 29 2.77 4.21 -4.20
N LEU A 30 1.79 3.30 -4.19
CA LEU A 30 1.53 2.41 -5.31
C LEU A 30 0.96 3.19 -6.51
N ALA A 31 1.37 2.86 -7.72
CA ALA A 31 0.71 3.34 -8.93
C ALA A 31 -0.63 2.62 -9.14
N ILE A 32 -1.54 3.23 -9.92
CA ILE A 32 -2.72 2.50 -10.40
C ILE A 32 -2.24 1.41 -11.37
N GLY A 33 -2.69 0.18 -11.17
CA GLY A 33 -2.24 -1.01 -11.88
C GLY A 33 -1.24 -1.85 -11.09
N ASP A 34 -0.60 -1.30 -10.04
CA ASP A 34 0.37 -2.05 -9.25
C ASP A 34 -0.28 -3.25 -8.56
N ARG A 35 0.39 -4.40 -8.68
CA ARG A 35 0.10 -5.60 -7.91
C ARG A 35 0.78 -5.51 -6.55
N PHE A 36 0.06 -5.90 -5.50
CA PHE A 36 0.58 -5.82 -4.14
C PHE A 36 -0.06 -6.85 -3.22
N CYS A 37 0.60 -7.14 -2.11
CA CYS A 37 0.01 -7.81 -0.96
C CYS A 37 0.09 -6.89 0.28
N PHE A 38 -0.80 -7.09 1.26
CA PHE A 38 -0.72 -6.34 2.50
C PHE A 38 0.45 -6.85 3.35
N ALA A 39 1.28 -5.92 3.85
CA ALA A 39 2.40 -6.30 4.70
C ALA A 39 1.87 -6.93 6.01
N GLY A 40 2.39 -8.11 6.36
CA GLY A 40 1.91 -8.91 7.49
C GLY A 40 0.62 -9.70 7.24
N GLY A 41 0.07 -9.66 6.01
CA GLY A 41 -1.01 -10.54 5.57
C GLY A 41 -0.48 -11.81 4.89
N SER A 42 -1.38 -12.66 4.40
CA SER A 42 -0.99 -13.80 3.56
C SER A 42 -0.34 -13.30 2.27
N SER A 43 0.84 -13.80 1.95
CA SER A 43 1.59 -13.43 0.74
C SER A 43 0.92 -13.96 -0.54
N GLU A 44 -0.01 -14.91 -0.42
CA GLU A 44 -0.75 -15.51 -1.54
C GLU A 44 -1.88 -14.60 -2.06
N THR A 45 -2.28 -13.59 -1.28
CA THR A 45 -3.35 -12.67 -1.68
C THR A 45 -2.81 -11.51 -2.49
N ILE A 46 -2.95 -11.59 -3.81
CA ILE A 46 -2.54 -10.53 -4.74
C ILE A 46 -3.72 -9.59 -5.02
N CYS A 47 -3.52 -8.32 -4.66
CA CYS A 47 -4.44 -7.22 -4.93
C CYS A 47 -3.90 -6.36 -6.08
N ILE A 48 -4.77 -5.61 -6.75
CA ILE A 48 -4.40 -4.64 -7.80
C ILE A 48 -4.90 -3.26 -7.42
N LYS A 49 -4.05 -2.24 -7.36
CA LYS A 49 -4.51 -0.87 -7.09
C LYS A 49 -5.28 -0.33 -8.28
N ILE A 50 -6.49 0.18 -8.05
CA ILE A 50 -7.35 0.71 -9.14
C ILE A 50 -7.64 2.21 -9.00
N ARG A 51 -7.54 2.78 -7.79
CA ARG A 51 -7.66 4.22 -7.50
C ARG A 51 -6.86 4.59 -6.24
N ARG A 52 -6.76 5.89 -5.95
CA ARG A 52 -6.04 6.46 -4.77
C ARG A 52 -6.28 5.72 -3.45
N LYS A 53 -7.51 5.27 -3.18
CA LYS A 53 -7.89 4.53 -1.95
C LYS A 53 -8.65 3.22 -2.24
N ARG A 54 -8.58 2.71 -3.47
CA ARG A 54 -9.32 1.49 -3.88
C ARG A 54 -8.41 0.50 -4.57
N TYR A 55 -8.66 -0.77 -4.31
CA TYR A 55 -7.99 -1.89 -4.96
C TYR A 55 -9.01 -2.94 -5.39
N SER A 56 -8.61 -3.80 -6.32
CA SER A 56 -9.34 -5.01 -6.68
C SER A 56 -8.71 -6.21 -5.98
N LEU A 57 -9.56 -7.08 -5.45
CA LEU A 57 -9.21 -8.40 -4.93
C LEU A 57 -10.23 -9.39 -5.49
N ASP A 58 -9.78 -10.35 -6.29
CA ASP A 58 -10.63 -11.36 -6.95
C ASP A 58 -11.87 -10.76 -7.64
N GLY A 59 -11.67 -9.66 -8.37
CA GLY A 59 -12.74 -8.95 -9.09
C GLY A 59 -13.63 -8.05 -8.22
N ARG A 60 -13.48 -8.07 -6.90
CA ARG A 60 -14.22 -7.20 -5.98
C ARG A 60 -13.49 -5.88 -5.74
N VAL A 61 -14.24 -4.80 -5.59
CA VAL A 61 -13.69 -3.49 -5.25
C VAL A 61 -13.64 -3.33 -3.73
N CYS A 62 -12.44 -3.08 -3.21
CA CYS A 62 -12.18 -2.89 -1.79
C CYS A 62 -11.52 -1.53 -1.53
N TYR A 63 -11.42 -1.15 -0.25
CA TYR A 63 -10.86 0.12 0.21
C TYR A 63 -9.66 -0.12 1.12
N ALA A 64 -8.62 0.70 0.95
CA ALA A 64 -7.46 0.73 1.84
C ALA A 64 -7.20 2.14 2.34
N THR A 65 -6.69 2.26 3.56
CA THR A 65 -6.13 3.52 4.04
C THR A 65 -4.84 3.83 3.29
N ALA A 66 -4.62 5.11 2.97
CA ALA A 66 -3.46 5.55 2.20
C ALA A 66 -2.12 5.18 2.87
N THR A 67 -2.08 5.18 4.20
CA THR A 67 -0.90 4.85 5.01
C THR A 67 -0.74 3.36 5.31
N ARG A 68 -1.60 2.49 4.76
CA ARG A 68 -1.52 1.05 5.00
C ARG A 68 -0.25 0.49 4.38
N ALA A 69 0.54 -0.27 5.14
CA ALA A 69 1.74 -0.91 4.66
C ALA A 69 1.42 -2.05 3.69
N VAL A 70 2.17 -2.12 2.58
CA VAL A 70 2.02 -3.08 1.49
C VAL A 70 3.39 -3.47 0.96
N LEU A 71 3.48 -4.63 0.32
CA LEU A 71 4.63 -5.08 -0.45
C LEU A 71 4.23 -5.15 -1.92
N ARG A 72 5.09 -4.67 -2.82
CA ARG A 72 4.84 -4.83 -4.27
C ARG A 72 4.99 -6.31 -4.61
N ALA A 73 3.99 -6.86 -5.29
CA ALA A 73 4.05 -8.21 -5.80
C ALA A 73 4.57 -8.15 -7.24
N GLY A 74 5.80 -8.62 -7.44
CA GLY A 74 6.34 -8.83 -8.79
C GLY A 74 5.54 -9.91 -9.50
N GLY A 75 5.23 -9.67 -10.77
CA GLY A 75 4.83 -10.70 -11.72
C GLY A 75 6.00 -11.02 -12.63
#